data_AF-A0A6N7MDD1-F1
#
_entry.id   AF-A0A6N7MDD1-F1
#
_cell.length_a   1.000
_cell.length_b   1.000
_cell.length_c   1.000
_cell.angle_alpha   90.00
_cell.angle_beta   90.00
_cell.angle_gamma   90.00
#
_symmetry.space_group_name_H-M   'P 1'
#
loop_
_entity.id
_entity.type
_entity.pdbx_description
1 polymer ?
#
loop_
_entity_poly.entity_id
_entity_poly.type
_entity_poly.pdbx_seq_one_letter_code
_entity_poly.pdbx_strand_id
1 'polypeptide(L)'
;MALRSLEGDYGMKLDQYTRQHALGNIIWPRYTLLYNSDLPDIVKELKNRNLYLFDLWGYVPGSGPGGYWQQFKVPQKTLDLFKNELGDRWLGMDNGEQDGRYISTFALQFYPSGSARERQYLNFQHHFEGLSDRLGNKMATLVSLNYGHYFLKEEVYTLIGAETAQGLPNTQIYYSFIRGAGKQYGVPWFGNASVWNRWGWKNYVGNANNNGGDTKGTSLSLLKRLMYNHILYNCVAVGFESSFFDKNDQLSPIGEIQQSAYAWVRKHGQPGVMYTPVAIMLDFFSGWTFPRHLYTSNIYRVWGNIPYDRGDYMIDGILNMFYPRYQDASYFHDETGFITPTPYGDVADCILSDSPLWLLNQYPVLILGGKLNGGNALNDKLEAYVEKGGHLIVTA
;
A
#
# COMPACT_ATOMS: atom_id res chain seq x y z
N MET A 1 -11.72 -7.40 0.76
CA MET A 1 -12.24 -6.02 0.59
C MET A 1 -13.11 -6.07 -0.62
N ALA A 2 -14.41 -5.83 -0.46
CA ALA A 2 -15.36 -6.01 -1.54
C ALA A 2 -16.56 -5.10 -1.28
N LEU A 3 -16.70 -4.07 -2.14
CA LEU A 3 -17.80 -3.11 -2.30
C LEU A 3 -17.26 -1.67 -2.31
N ARG A 4 -17.27 -1.04 -3.50
CA ARG A 4 -16.73 0.31 -3.72
C ARG A 4 -17.74 1.46 -3.75
N SER A 5 -19.03 1.13 -3.72
CA SER A 5 -20.09 2.14 -3.70
C SER A 5 -21.28 1.63 -2.91
N LEU A 6 -21.75 2.48 -1.99
CA LEU A 6 -23.00 2.32 -1.24
C LEU A 6 -24.10 3.27 -1.76
N GLU A 7 -23.95 3.80 -2.98
CA GLU A 7 -24.97 4.64 -3.61
C GLU A 7 -26.20 3.79 -4.02
N GLY A 8 -27.40 4.35 -3.91
CA GLY A 8 -28.65 3.62 -4.17
C GLY A 8 -29.05 2.70 -3.00
N ASP A 9 -29.63 1.53 -3.32
CA ASP A 9 -30.02 0.55 -2.29
C ASP A 9 -28.78 -0.14 -1.69
N TYR A 10 -28.24 0.45 -0.64
CA TYR A 10 -27.08 -0.07 0.08
C TYR A 10 -27.39 -1.40 0.79
N GLY A 11 -28.64 -1.64 1.21
CA GLY A 11 -29.04 -2.86 1.90
C GLY A 11 -28.92 -4.08 0.99
N MET A 12 -29.48 -3.98 -0.22
CA MET A 12 -29.38 -5.02 -1.25
C MET A 12 -27.93 -5.28 -1.66
N LYS A 13 -27.13 -4.22 -1.86
CA LYS A 13 -25.70 -4.36 -2.18
C LYS A 13 -24.92 -5.04 -1.07
N LEU A 14 -25.15 -4.67 0.19
CA LEU A 14 -24.51 -5.32 1.33
C LEU A 14 -24.92 -6.79 1.41
N ASP A 15 -26.18 -7.15 1.15
CA ASP A 15 -26.63 -8.54 1.10
C ASP A 15 -25.94 -9.34 0.00
N GLN A 16 -25.89 -8.80 -1.21
CA GLN A 16 -25.22 -9.43 -2.35
C GLN A 16 -23.74 -9.74 -2.03
N TYR A 17 -23.00 -8.75 -1.53
CA TYR A 17 -21.56 -8.88 -1.28
C TYR A 17 -21.25 -9.74 -0.04
N THR A 18 -21.97 -9.55 1.06
CA THR A 18 -21.57 -10.10 2.37
C THR A 18 -22.30 -11.39 2.74
N ARG A 19 -23.52 -11.61 2.24
CA ARG A 19 -24.36 -12.77 2.58
C ARG A 19 -24.49 -13.75 1.41
N GLN A 20 -24.94 -13.27 0.25
CA GLN A 20 -25.18 -14.13 -0.91
C GLN A 20 -23.88 -14.72 -1.46
N HIS A 21 -22.87 -13.88 -1.69
CA HIS A 21 -21.61 -14.30 -2.30
C HIS A 21 -20.44 -14.39 -1.34
N ALA A 22 -20.58 -13.89 -0.10
CA ALA A 22 -19.55 -13.94 0.93
C ALA A 22 -18.17 -13.46 0.44
N LEU A 23 -18.12 -12.29 -0.21
CA LEU A 23 -16.90 -11.73 -0.80
C LEU A 23 -15.97 -11.08 0.23
N GLY A 24 -16.43 -10.92 1.47
CA GLY A 24 -15.66 -10.37 2.59
C GLY A 24 -16.50 -9.49 3.50
N ASN A 25 -15.86 -8.95 4.52
CA ASN A 25 -16.48 -8.13 5.57
C ASN A 25 -15.90 -6.71 5.65
N ILE A 26 -15.17 -6.28 4.62
CA ILE A 26 -14.51 -4.97 4.54
C ILE A 26 -15.09 -4.20 3.36
N ILE A 27 -15.70 -3.06 3.68
CA ILE A 27 -16.37 -2.16 2.73
C ILE A 27 -15.41 -1.02 2.41
N TRP A 28 -15.22 -0.75 1.12
CA TRP A 28 -14.20 0.18 0.62
C TRP A 28 -14.81 1.29 -0.26
N PRO A 29 -15.68 2.15 0.29
CA PRO A 29 -16.48 3.07 -0.50
C PRO A 29 -15.68 4.31 -0.90
N ARG A 30 -16.18 5.02 -1.92
CA ARG A 30 -15.67 6.33 -2.32
C ARG A 30 -16.07 7.45 -1.36
N TYR A 31 -15.39 8.60 -1.47
CA TYR A 31 -15.60 9.78 -0.64
C TYR A 31 -17.03 10.35 -0.66
N THR A 32 -17.84 10.10 -1.70
CA THR A 32 -19.22 10.62 -1.78
C THR A 32 -20.10 10.11 -0.64
N LEU A 33 -19.74 8.98 -0.02
CA LEU A 33 -20.40 8.47 1.17
C LEU A 33 -20.42 9.51 2.31
N LEU A 34 -19.37 10.32 2.45
CA LEU A 34 -19.26 11.35 3.49
C LEU A 34 -20.40 12.38 3.47
N TYR A 35 -21.05 12.53 2.31
CA TYR A 35 -22.05 13.54 2.03
C TYR A 35 -23.44 12.94 1.78
N ASN A 36 -23.60 11.63 1.95
CA ASN A 36 -24.89 10.97 1.78
C ASN A 36 -25.84 11.35 2.93
N SER A 37 -27.10 11.67 2.62
CA SER A 37 -28.14 11.93 3.63
C SER A 37 -28.35 10.74 4.56
N ASP A 38 -28.20 9.53 4.02
CA ASP A 38 -28.51 8.28 4.72
C ASP A 38 -27.30 7.74 5.48
N LEU A 39 -26.21 8.52 5.59
CA LEU A 39 -24.96 8.10 6.21
C LEU A 39 -25.14 7.54 7.65
N PRO A 40 -25.97 8.14 8.54
CA PRO A 40 -26.21 7.56 9.87
C PRO A 40 -26.80 6.15 9.82
N ASP A 41 -27.75 5.91 8.92
CA ASP A 41 -28.39 4.61 8.77
C ASP A 41 -27.44 3.58 8.16
N ILE A 42 -26.65 4.00 7.15
CA ILE A 42 -25.59 3.17 6.57
C ILE A 42 -24.59 2.75 7.65
N VAL A 43 -24.11 3.69 8.47
CA VAL A 43 -23.15 3.41 9.54
C VAL A 43 -23.72 2.44 10.58
N LYS A 44 -24.98 2.64 10.97
CA LYS A 44 -25.69 1.73 11.87
C LYS A 44 -25.80 0.32 11.26
N GLU A 45 -26.07 0.23 9.96
CA GLU A 45 -26.17 -1.05 9.27
C GLU A 45 -24.81 -1.76 9.17
N LEU A 46 -23.73 -1.04 8.90
CA LEU A 46 -22.36 -1.59 8.94
C LEU A 46 -22.05 -2.17 10.33
N LYS A 47 -22.42 -1.46 11.40
CA LYS A 47 -22.27 -1.91 12.79
C LYS A 47 -23.09 -3.17 13.06
N ASN A 48 -24.38 -3.17 12.70
CA ASN A 48 -25.28 -4.32 12.89
C ASN A 48 -24.78 -5.58 12.18
N ARG A 49 -24.17 -5.42 11.01
CA ARG A 49 -23.59 -6.51 10.21
C ARG A 49 -22.17 -6.88 10.60
N ASN A 50 -21.58 -6.20 11.58
CA ASN A 50 -20.22 -6.44 12.05
C ASN A 50 -19.15 -6.23 10.94
N LEU A 51 -19.36 -5.23 10.08
CA LEU A 51 -18.50 -4.93 8.94
C LEU A 51 -17.45 -3.86 9.30
N TYR A 52 -16.36 -3.83 8.54
CA TYR A 52 -15.33 -2.79 8.63
C TYR A 52 -15.52 -1.75 7.53
N LEU A 53 -15.44 -0.47 7.91
CA LEU A 53 -15.36 0.65 6.98
C LEU A 53 -13.89 0.99 6.75
N PHE A 54 -13.43 0.75 5.55
CA PHE A 54 -12.04 0.90 5.13
C PHE A 54 -11.95 2.05 4.13
N ASP A 55 -11.02 2.98 4.38
CA ASP A 55 -10.29 3.67 3.32
C ASP A 55 -11.18 4.44 2.31
N LEU A 56 -11.77 5.56 2.73
CA LEU A 56 -12.67 6.31 1.83
C LEU A 56 -11.89 7.02 0.71
N TRP A 57 -11.83 6.37 -0.45
CA TRP A 57 -10.99 6.79 -1.57
C TRP A 57 -11.55 7.96 -2.37
N GLY A 58 -10.66 8.65 -3.08
CA GLY A 58 -11.02 9.72 -4.03
C GLY A 58 -10.45 11.09 -3.69
N TYR A 59 -9.68 11.20 -2.61
CA TYR A 59 -8.99 12.42 -2.23
C TYR A 59 -7.76 12.67 -3.11
N VAL A 60 -7.66 13.85 -3.74
CA VAL A 60 -6.48 14.27 -4.51
C VAL A 60 -6.11 15.73 -4.19
N PRO A 61 -4.98 16.00 -3.52
CA PRO A 61 -4.48 17.35 -3.29
C PRO A 61 -4.37 18.18 -4.57
N GLY A 62 -4.76 19.46 -4.49
CA GLY A 62 -4.68 20.41 -5.59
C GLY A 62 -5.78 20.28 -6.65
N SER A 63 -6.63 19.26 -6.59
CA SER A 63 -7.77 19.11 -7.50
C SER A 63 -8.94 20.05 -7.13
N GLY A 64 -9.69 20.49 -8.14
CA GLY A 64 -10.83 21.39 -7.98
C GLY A 64 -12.08 20.72 -7.39
N PRO A 65 -13.16 21.49 -7.15
CA PRO A 65 -14.40 20.93 -6.63
C PRO A 65 -15.11 20.04 -7.67
N GLY A 66 -15.71 18.96 -7.20
CA GLY A 66 -16.50 18.01 -7.99
C GLY A 66 -15.68 16.94 -8.70
N GLY A 67 -16.38 15.89 -9.16
CA GLY A 67 -15.81 14.84 -10.02
C GLY A 67 -15.41 13.56 -9.30
N TYR A 68 -14.71 12.69 -10.03
CA TYR A 68 -14.28 11.38 -9.55
C TYR A 68 -13.14 11.47 -8.53
N TRP A 69 -12.23 12.45 -8.73
CA TRP A 69 -11.10 12.76 -7.87
C TRP A 69 -11.22 14.21 -7.40
N GLN A 70 -11.17 14.46 -6.09
CA GLN A 70 -11.43 15.78 -5.54
C GLN A 70 -10.61 16.06 -4.26
N GLN A 71 -10.18 17.31 -4.06
CA GLN A 71 -9.75 17.79 -2.77
C GLN A 71 -10.96 18.17 -1.92
N PHE A 72 -11.06 17.60 -0.72
CA PHE A 72 -12.14 17.88 0.22
C PHE A 72 -11.66 17.94 1.66
N LYS A 73 -12.48 18.51 2.54
CA LYS A 73 -12.30 18.41 3.99
C LYS A 73 -13.41 17.54 4.55
N VAL A 74 -13.07 16.61 5.43
CA VAL A 74 -14.07 15.74 6.05
C VAL A 74 -14.84 16.56 7.09
N PRO A 75 -16.19 16.57 7.07
CA PRO A 75 -16.96 17.23 8.11
C PRO A 75 -16.72 16.57 9.48
N GLN A 76 -16.50 17.38 10.53
CA GLN A 76 -16.22 16.86 11.88
C GLN A 76 -17.34 15.92 12.38
N LYS A 77 -18.60 16.29 12.15
CA LYS A 77 -19.77 15.46 12.49
C LYS A 77 -19.71 14.05 11.88
N THR A 78 -19.09 13.90 10.71
CA THR A 78 -18.94 12.61 10.02
C THR A 78 -17.84 11.78 10.68
N LEU A 79 -16.72 12.41 11.05
CA LEU A 79 -15.65 11.76 11.81
C LEU A 79 -16.16 11.30 13.19
N ASP A 80 -16.92 12.14 13.88
CA ASP A 80 -17.51 11.82 15.18
C ASP A 80 -18.50 10.65 15.06
N LEU A 81 -19.34 10.64 14.02
CA LEU A 81 -20.25 9.52 13.73
C LEU A 81 -19.48 8.21 13.55
N PHE A 82 -18.45 8.19 12.70
CA PHE A 82 -17.65 6.98 12.50
C PHE A 82 -16.94 6.53 13.78
N LYS A 83 -16.35 7.46 14.53
CA LYS A 83 -15.67 7.16 15.78
C LYS A 83 -16.62 6.59 16.83
N ASN A 84 -17.78 7.21 17.02
CA ASN A 84 -18.73 6.82 18.06
C ASN A 84 -19.49 5.54 17.72
N GLU A 85 -19.86 5.34 16.46
CA GLU A 85 -20.67 4.19 16.06
C GLU A 85 -19.84 2.97 15.65
N LEU A 86 -18.75 3.16 14.92
CA LEU A 86 -17.91 2.07 14.40
C LEU A 86 -16.67 1.80 15.25
N GLY A 87 -16.11 2.82 15.92
CA GLY A 87 -14.90 2.68 16.73
C GLY A 87 -13.75 2.08 15.93
N ASP A 88 -13.26 0.92 16.37
CA ASP A 88 -12.18 0.16 15.72
C ASP A 88 -12.58 -0.47 14.38
N ARG A 89 -13.88 -0.48 14.06
CA ARG A 89 -14.37 -0.93 12.75
C ARG A 89 -14.22 0.12 11.65
N TRP A 90 -13.94 1.37 12.01
CA TRP A 90 -13.53 2.37 11.04
C TRP A 90 -12.00 2.45 11.00
N LEU A 91 -11.43 2.08 9.85
CA LEU A 91 -9.98 1.89 9.64
C LEU A 91 -9.29 3.17 9.11
N GLY A 92 -9.99 4.30 9.11
CA GLY A 92 -9.43 5.59 8.69
C GLY A 92 -9.76 6.00 7.26
N MET A 93 -9.33 7.22 6.92
CA MET A 93 -9.47 7.85 5.61
C MET A 93 -8.31 7.46 4.69
N ASP A 94 -8.60 7.45 3.39
CA ASP A 94 -7.60 7.12 2.37
C ASP A 94 -6.58 8.24 2.20
N ASN A 95 -5.31 7.89 2.35
CA ASN A 95 -4.22 8.74 1.85
C ASN A 95 -4.11 8.65 0.32
N GLY A 96 -4.44 7.50 -0.26
CA GLY A 96 -4.35 7.18 -1.68
C GLY A 96 -2.91 6.96 -2.13
N GLU A 97 -2.76 6.69 -3.44
CA GLU A 97 -1.49 6.64 -4.17
C GLU A 97 -0.76 8.01 -4.25
N GLN A 98 -0.82 8.81 -3.19
CA GLN A 98 -0.37 10.19 -3.17
C GLN A 98 1.14 10.31 -3.01
N ASP A 99 1.84 9.31 -2.50
CA ASP A 99 3.30 9.30 -2.52
C ASP A 99 3.85 9.31 -3.96
N GLY A 100 3.27 8.51 -4.86
CA GLY A 100 3.60 8.54 -6.28
C GLY A 100 3.26 9.87 -6.95
N ARG A 101 2.08 10.42 -6.66
CA ARG A 101 1.67 11.74 -7.16
C ARG A 101 2.54 12.87 -6.60
N TYR A 102 2.96 12.78 -5.34
CA TYR A 102 3.91 13.69 -4.71
C TYR A 102 5.21 13.72 -5.50
N ILE A 103 5.77 12.55 -5.80
CA ILE A 103 7.01 12.41 -6.56
C ILE A 103 6.90 12.99 -7.98
N SER A 104 5.78 12.78 -8.68
CA SER A 104 5.63 13.29 -10.06
C SER A 104 5.32 14.77 -10.18
N THR A 105 4.73 15.37 -9.15
CA THR A 105 4.21 16.74 -9.27
C THR A 105 4.78 17.69 -8.23
N PHE A 106 4.66 17.38 -6.94
CA PHE A 106 4.99 18.31 -5.85
C PHE A 106 6.49 18.35 -5.55
N ALA A 107 7.18 17.20 -5.58
CA ALA A 107 8.62 17.13 -5.34
C ALA A 107 9.44 18.02 -6.30
N LEU A 108 8.93 18.24 -7.52
CA LEU A 108 9.57 19.07 -8.55
C LEU A 108 9.34 20.59 -8.36
N GLN A 109 8.41 20.98 -7.48
CA GLN A 109 8.06 22.39 -7.25
C GLN A 109 8.95 23.07 -6.20
N PHE A 110 9.71 22.30 -5.42
CA PHE A 110 10.56 22.86 -4.37
C PHE A 110 11.87 23.43 -4.92
N TYR A 111 12.23 24.63 -4.44
CA TYR A 111 13.44 25.34 -4.79
C TYR A 111 14.34 25.57 -3.55
N PRO A 112 15.68 25.41 -3.66
CA PRO A 112 16.39 24.88 -4.81
C PRO A 112 16.07 23.40 -5.03
N SER A 113 15.92 23.02 -6.30
CA SER A 113 15.80 21.61 -6.68
C SER A 113 17.09 20.87 -6.29
N GLY A 114 16.97 19.63 -5.83
CA GLY A 114 18.13 18.85 -5.40
C GLY A 114 18.76 19.33 -4.07
N SER A 115 17.99 20.02 -3.21
CA SER A 115 18.41 20.27 -1.82
C SER A 115 18.67 18.97 -1.04
N ALA A 116 19.36 19.06 0.10
CA ALA A 116 19.74 17.90 0.91
C ALA A 116 18.55 16.98 1.24
N ARG A 117 18.83 15.68 1.39
CA ARG A 117 17.83 14.64 1.68
C ARG A 117 16.94 14.96 2.89
N GLU A 118 17.51 15.52 3.95
CA GLU A 118 16.77 16.00 5.13
C GLU A 118 15.70 17.05 4.78
N ARG A 119 16.04 18.00 3.89
CA ARG A 119 15.10 19.01 3.44
C ARG A 119 13.97 18.40 2.60
N GLN A 120 14.27 17.38 1.79
CA GLN A 120 13.24 16.67 1.02
C GLN A 120 12.28 15.90 1.94
N TYR A 121 12.80 15.26 2.99
CA TYR A 121 11.97 14.65 4.03
C TYR A 121 11.04 15.68 4.69
N LEU A 122 11.56 16.85 5.09
CA LEU A 122 10.73 17.90 5.69
C LEU A 122 9.65 18.41 4.72
N ASN A 123 9.97 18.57 3.44
CA ASN A 123 8.98 18.96 2.42
C ASN A 123 7.88 17.90 2.25
N PHE A 124 8.28 16.62 2.22
CA PHE A 124 7.35 15.49 2.15
C PHE A 124 6.43 15.50 3.37
N GLN A 125 7.03 15.62 4.56
CA GLN A 125 6.32 15.63 5.81
C GLN A 125 5.29 16.76 5.89
N HIS A 126 5.70 18.00 5.60
CA HIS A 126 4.79 19.15 5.59
C HIS A 126 3.62 18.97 4.61
N HIS A 127 3.85 18.32 3.46
CA HIS A 127 2.79 18.06 2.48
C HIS A 127 1.74 17.09 3.04
N PHE A 128 2.20 15.99 3.64
CA PHE A 128 1.32 14.92 4.11
C PHE A 128 0.67 15.21 5.46
N GLU A 129 1.31 15.96 6.36
CA GLU A 129 0.67 16.53 7.55
C GLU A 129 -0.54 17.38 7.17
N GLY A 130 -0.37 18.28 6.20
CA GLY A 130 -1.48 19.08 5.68
C GLY A 130 -2.57 18.24 5.01
N LEU A 131 -2.25 17.08 4.44
CA LEU A 131 -3.23 16.12 3.90
C LEU A 131 -4.01 15.46 5.04
N SER A 132 -3.33 14.87 6.02
CA SER A 132 -3.95 14.13 7.12
C SER A 132 -4.83 15.05 7.98
N ASP A 133 -4.42 16.30 8.20
CA ASP A 133 -5.20 17.30 8.94
C ASP A 133 -6.56 17.60 8.31
N ARG A 134 -6.63 17.57 6.97
CA ARG A 134 -7.90 17.77 6.23
C ARG A 134 -8.80 16.54 6.29
N LEU A 135 -8.22 15.37 6.52
CA LEU A 135 -8.91 14.08 6.56
C LEU A 135 -9.20 13.58 7.98
N GLY A 136 -8.71 14.25 9.00
CA GLY A 136 -9.07 14.01 10.40
C GLY A 136 -8.14 13.08 11.16
N ASN A 137 -6.90 12.88 10.69
CA ASN A 137 -5.81 12.23 11.44
C ASN A 137 -6.12 10.82 11.98
N LYS A 138 -7.03 10.09 11.31
CA LYS A 138 -7.13 8.62 11.38
C LYS A 138 -7.12 8.11 9.95
N MET A 139 -5.99 7.54 9.54
CA MET A 139 -5.66 7.27 8.15
C MET A 139 -5.47 5.77 7.88
N ALA A 140 -5.70 5.37 6.64
CA ALA A 140 -5.16 4.17 6.03
C ALA A 140 -4.32 4.60 4.82
N THR A 141 -3.16 3.98 4.62
CA THR A 141 -2.31 4.33 3.47
C THR A 141 -2.27 3.20 2.46
N LEU A 142 -2.71 3.51 1.25
CA LEU A 142 -2.45 2.74 0.04
C LEU A 142 -1.27 3.40 -0.67
N VAL A 143 -0.06 2.87 -0.45
CA VAL A 143 1.14 3.40 -1.09
C VAL A 143 1.20 3.00 -2.57
N SER A 144 1.79 3.87 -3.37
CA SER A 144 2.11 3.63 -4.79
C SER A 144 3.61 3.61 -5.09
N LEU A 145 4.41 4.03 -4.12
CA LEU A 145 5.85 3.82 -3.99
C LEU A 145 6.14 3.34 -2.56
N ASN A 146 7.39 3.38 -2.11
CA ASN A 146 7.83 2.78 -0.84
C ASN A 146 7.97 3.79 0.32
N TYR A 147 7.22 4.90 0.30
CA TYR A 147 7.29 5.94 1.34
C TYR A 147 6.48 5.62 2.61
N GLY A 148 5.92 4.41 2.71
CA GLY A 148 5.08 4.00 3.83
C GLY A 148 5.71 4.14 5.22
N HIS A 149 7.02 3.98 5.36
CA HIS A 149 7.72 4.21 6.64
C HIS A 149 7.51 5.63 7.18
N TYR A 150 7.52 6.63 6.30
CA TYR A 150 7.35 8.02 6.70
C TYR A 150 5.90 8.30 7.10
N PHE A 151 4.93 7.71 6.41
CA PHE A 151 3.53 7.79 6.83
C PHE A 151 3.33 7.20 8.22
N LEU A 152 3.81 5.98 8.47
CA LEU A 152 3.57 5.32 9.74
C LEU A 152 4.24 6.01 10.93
N LYS A 153 5.34 6.74 10.69
CA LYS A 153 6.00 7.55 11.72
C LYS A 153 5.11 8.65 12.31
N GLU A 154 4.11 9.10 11.56
CA GLU A 154 3.18 10.14 12.01
C GLU A 154 2.16 9.66 13.04
N GLU A 155 2.10 8.34 13.29
CA GLU A 155 1.22 7.71 14.30
C GLU A 155 -0.30 7.95 14.07
N VAL A 156 -0.68 8.53 12.92
CA VAL A 156 -2.09 8.73 12.51
C VAL A 156 -2.61 7.61 11.59
N TYR A 157 -1.75 6.69 11.16
CA TYR A 157 -2.09 5.62 10.23
C TYR A 157 -2.37 4.30 10.96
N THR A 158 -3.51 3.68 10.65
CA THR A 158 -3.94 2.42 11.25
C THR A 158 -3.67 1.20 10.38
N LEU A 159 -3.40 1.42 9.09
CA LEU A 159 -3.11 0.39 8.09
C LEU A 159 -2.15 0.91 7.03
N ILE A 160 -1.28 0.04 6.54
CA ILE A 160 -0.44 0.25 5.35
C ILE A 160 -0.68 -0.85 4.32
N GLY A 161 -0.72 -0.51 3.05
CA GLY A 161 -0.81 -1.51 2.00
C GLY A 161 -0.46 -0.88 0.68
N ALA A 162 -0.48 -1.69 -0.37
CA ALA A 162 -0.30 -1.22 -1.72
C ALA A 162 -1.35 -1.81 -2.64
N GLU A 163 -1.62 -1.08 -3.71
CA GLU A 163 -2.14 -1.68 -4.92
C GLU A 163 -0.99 -2.39 -5.67
N THR A 164 -1.25 -3.62 -6.09
CA THR A 164 -0.32 -4.44 -6.89
C THR A 164 -0.91 -4.64 -8.28
N ALA A 165 -0.06 -4.95 -9.27
CA ALA A 165 -0.39 -4.76 -10.68
C ALA A 165 -0.46 -3.26 -11.04
N GLN A 166 -1.54 -2.69 -11.62
CA GLN A 166 -1.78 -1.25 -11.94
C GLN A 166 -0.63 -0.45 -12.60
N GLY A 167 0.40 -1.13 -13.08
CA GLY A 167 1.65 -0.46 -13.46
C GLY A 167 2.54 0.01 -12.29
N LEU A 168 2.32 -0.54 -11.10
CA LEU A 168 3.06 -0.33 -9.86
C LEU A 168 4.24 -1.33 -9.71
N PRO A 169 5.10 -1.16 -8.69
CA PRO A 169 6.27 -1.99 -8.47
C PRO A 169 5.99 -3.49 -8.33
N ASN A 170 7.03 -4.31 -8.53
CA ASN A 170 7.01 -5.75 -8.24
C ASN A 170 6.47 -6.02 -6.84
N THR A 171 5.57 -6.98 -6.70
CA THR A 171 4.85 -7.22 -5.43
C THR A 171 5.76 -7.67 -4.29
N GLN A 172 6.77 -8.51 -4.56
CA GLN A 172 7.60 -9.10 -3.51
C GLN A 172 8.50 -8.06 -2.85
N ILE A 173 9.18 -7.24 -3.65
CA ILE A 173 9.97 -6.12 -3.13
C ILE A 173 9.05 -5.09 -2.48
N TYR A 174 7.86 -4.85 -3.02
CA TYR A 174 6.94 -3.88 -2.47
C TYR A 174 6.55 -4.21 -1.02
N TYR A 175 6.20 -5.48 -0.79
CA TYR A 175 5.88 -5.95 0.55
C TYR A 175 7.09 -6.08 1.48
N SER A 176 8.32 -6.13 0.97
CA SER A 176 9.50 -5.99 1.84
C SER A 176 9.52 -4.65 2.57
N PHE A 177 9.15 -3.56 1.89
CA PHE A 177 9.02 -2.24 2.52
C PHE A 177 7.78 -2.14 3.41
N ILE A 178 6.63 -2.66 2.96
CA ILE A 178 5.38 -2.59 3.74
C ILE A 178 5.48 -3.37 5.06
N ARG A 179 6.01 -4.60 5.02
CA ARG A 179 6.20 -5.41 6.24
C ARG A 179 7.24 -4.80 7.16
N GLY A 180 8.36 -4.31 6.60
CA GLY A 180 9.37 -3.62 7.39
C GLY A 180 8.82 -2.39 8.10
N ALA A 181 8.05 -1.55 7.40
CA ALA A 181 7.38 -0.39 7.97
C ALA A 181 6.36 -0.80 9.05
N GLY A 182 5.51 -1.77 8.74
CA GLY A 182 4.49 -2.27 9.67
C GLY A 182 5.11 -2.85 10.95
N LYS A 183 6.20 -3.60 10.85
CA LYS A 183 6.94 -4.13 12.02
C LYS A 183 7.65 -3.03 12.79
N GLN A 184 8.20 -2.03 12.10
CA GLN A 184 8.92 -0.93 12.73
C GLN A 184 8.01 -0.04 13.57
N TYR A 185 6.80 0.23 13.08
CA TYR A 185 5.86 1.16 13.72
C TYR A 185 4.65 0.46 14.36
N GLY A 186 4.58 -0.86 14.33
CA GLY A 186 3.48 -1.63 14.95
C GLY A 186 2.14 -1.50 14.23
N VAL A 187 2.15 -1.26 12.92
CA VAL A 187 0.94 -1.04 12.12
C VAL A 187 0.66 -2.25 11.21
N PRO A 188 -0.56 -2.82 11.24
CA PRO A 188 -0.91 -3.93 10.37
C PRO A 188 -0.93 -3.53 8.90
N TRP A 189 -0.83 -4.52 8.01
CA TRP A 189 -0.86 -4.27 6.57
C TRP A 189 -1.95 -5.03 5.83
N PHE A 190 -2.34 -4.49 4.67
CA PHE A 190 -3.34 -5.06 3.79
C PHE A 190 -2.82 -5.20 2.37
N GLY A 191 -3.54 -5.95 1.54
CA GLY A 191 -3.22 -6.10 0.14
C GLY A 191 -4.36 -5.91 -0.83
N ASN A 192 -4.14 -5.06 -1.83
CA ASN A 192 -5.06 -4.81 -2.91
C ASN A 192 -4.41 -5.24 -4.24
N ALA A 193 -5.14 -5.98 -5.06
CA ALA A 193 -4.72 -6.33 -6.41
C ALA A 193 -5.60 -5.60 -7.44
N SER A 194 -4.93 -4.89 -8.34
CA SER A 194 -5.57 -4.09 -9.37
C SER A 194 -5.99 -4.94 -10.56
N VAL A 195 -7.21 -4.70 -11.02
CA VAL A 195 -7.72 -5.24 -12.29
C VAL A 195 -7.18 -4.44 -13.47
N TRP A 196 -6.56 -3.30 -13.21
CA TRP A 196 -5.86 -2.46 -14.18
C TRP A 196 -4.40 -2.89 -14.33
N ASN A 197 -3.89 -2.67 -15.53
CA ASN A 197 -2.47 -2.60 -15.80
C ASN A 197 -2.17 -1.31 -16.59
N ARG A 198 -0.93 -1.14 -17.04
CA ARG A 198 -0.52 0.06 -17.78
C ARG A 198 -1.30 0.31 -19.09
N TRP A 199 -1.94 -0.72 -19.65
CA TRP A 199 -2.52 -0.68 -21.00
C TRP A 199 -4.04 -0.83 -21.05
N GLY A 200 -4.69 -1.18 -19.93
CA GLY A 200 -6.14 -1.31 -19.84
C GLY A 200 -6.60 -1.92 -18.53
N TRP A 201 -7.87 -2.30 -18.47
CA TRP A 201 -8.48 -2.78 -17.23
C TRP A 201 -9.48 -3.92 -17.46
N LYS A 202 -9.48 -4.88 -16.54
CA LYS A 202 -10.31 -6.08 -16.65
C LYS A 202 -11.71 -5.84 -16.11
N ASN A 203 -12.73 -6.11 -16.92
CA ASN A 203 -14.13 -6.12 -16.49
C ASN A 203 -14.98 -7.14 -17.24
N TYR A 204 -16.10 -7.50 -16.64
CA TYR A 204 -17.06 -8.49 -17.16
C TYR A 204 -18.44 -7.88 -17.42
N VAL A 205 -18.55 -6.56 -17.37
CA VAL A 205 -19.79 -5.81 -17.64
C VAL A 205 -19.91 -5.38 -19.12
N GLY A 206 -18.91 -5.72 -19.94
CA GLY A 206 -18.88 -5.37 -21.36
C GLY A 206 -18.47 -3.93 -21.64
N ASN A 207 -17.85 -3.25 -20.68
CA ASN A 207 -17.37 -1.88 -20.86
C ASN A 207 -16.04 -1.87 -21.62
N ALA A 208 -16.05 -1.30 -22.83
CA ALA A 208 -14.87 -1.20 -23.70
C ALA A 208 -14.10 0.13 -23.55
N ASN A 209 -14.60 1.09 -22.77
CA ASN A 209 -13.98 2.40 -22.62
C ASN A 209 -12.60 2.30 -21.95
N ASN A 210 -11.66 3.16 -22.36
CA ASN A 210 -10.29 3.21 -21.83
C ASN A 210 -9.59 1.84 -21.84
N ASN A 211 -9.73 1.10 -22.95
CA ASN A 211 -9.22 -0.26 -23.11
C ASN A 211 -9.74 -1.23 -22.04
N GLY A 212 -11.03 -1.13 -21.73
CA GLY A 212 -11.73 -2.06 -20.85
C GLY A 212 -12.11 -3.36 -21.55
N GLY A 213 -12.15 -4.46 -20.82
CA GLY A 213 -12.75 -5.71 -21.28
C GLY A 213 -12.28 -6.95 -20.51
N ASP A 214 -12.90 -8.09 -20.79
CA ASP A 214 -12.59 -9.38 -20.18
C ASP A 214 -11.19 -9.91 -20.55
N THR A 215 -10.68 -9.51 -21.71
CA THR A 215 -9.34 -9.80 -22.25
C THR A 215 -8.31 -8.71 -21.97
N LYS A 216 -8.67 -7.65 -21.25
CA LYS A 216 -7.81 -6.51 -20.93
C LYS A 216 -7.35 -6.54 -19.46
N GLY A 217 -6.42 -5.65 -19.10
CA GLY A 217 -5.91 -5.53 -17.73
C GLY A 217 -5.09 -6.73 -17.25
N THR A 218 -4.93 -6.84 -15.94
CA THR A 218 -4.16 -7.89 -15.24
C THR A 218 -4.75 -9.28 -15.47
N SER A 219 -3.96 -10.31 -15.81
CA SER A 219 -4.53 -11.64 -16.06
C SER A 219 -5.15 -12.24 -14.80
N LEU A 220 -6.11 -13.16 -14.98
CA LEU A 220 -6.68 -13.92 -13.86
C LEU A 220 -5.63 -14.75 -13.11
N SER A 221 -4.60 -15.23 -13.82
CA SER A 221 -3.50 -15.99 -13.23
C SER A 221 -2.71 -15.12 -12.25
N LEU A 222 -2.29 -13.93 -12.69
CA LEU A 222 -1.59 -12.98 -11.82
C LEU A 222 -2.47 -12.50 -10.67
N LEU A 223 -3.73 -12.12 -10.93
CA LEU A 223 -4.67 -11.71 -9.88
C LEU A 223 -4.83 -12.77 -8.78
N LYS A 224 -4.98 -14.04 -9.17
CA LYS A 224 -5.03 -15.16 -8.21
C LYS A 224 -3.73 -15.27 -7.42
N ARG A 225 -2.57 -15.22 -8.07
CA ARG A 225 -1.27 -15.29 -7.38
C ARG A 225 -1.07 -14.14 -6.41
N LEU A 226 -1.44 -12.91 -6.79
CA LEU A 226 -1.36 -11.73 -5.92
C LEU A 226 -2.29 -11.86 -4.70
N MET A 227 -3.53 -12.32 -4.89
CA MET A 227 -4.46 -12.57 -3.78
C MET A 227 -3.87 -13.53 -2.74
N TYR A 228 -3.32 -14.66 -3.18
CA TYR A 228 -2.71 -15.63 -2.27
C TYR A 228 -1.37 -15.15 -1.69
N ASN A 229 -0.57 -14.37 -2.43
CA ASN A 229 0.62 -13.72 -1.88
C ASN A 229 0.23 -12.80 -0.72
N HIS A 230 -0.79 -11.95 -0.87
CA HIS A 230 -1.22 -11.06 0.20
C HIS A 230 -1.66 -11.85 1.45
N ILE A 231 -2.41 -12.94 1.27
CA ILE A 231 -2.79 -13.84 2.38
C ILE A 231 -1.53 -14.39 3.06
N LEU A 232 -0.60 -14.97 2.29
CA LEU A 232 0.62 -15.59 2.81
C LEU A 232 1.63 -14.59 3.39
N TYR A 233 1.54 -13.32 2.99
CA TYR A 233 2.26 -12.20 3.62
C TYR A 233 1.62 -11.72 4.91
N ASN A 234 0.61 -12.43 5.43
CA ASN A 234 -0.07 -12.11 6.67
C ASN A 234 -0.79 -10.75 6.63
N CYS A 235 -1.35 -10.38 5.47
CA CYS A 235 -2.20 -9.20 5.35
C CYS A 235 -3.49 -9.40 6.16
N VAL A 236 -3.88 -8.41 6.97
CA VAL A 236 -5.12 -8.46 7.76
C VAL A 236 -6.37 -8.25 6.90
N ALA A 237 -6.20 -7.71 5.72
CA ALA A 237 -7.24 -7.47 4.72
C ALA A 237 -6.68 -7.73 3.32
N VAL A 238 -7.43 -8.43 2.48
CA VAL A 238 -7.07 -8.70 1.08
C VAL A 238 -8.26 -8.50 0.15
N GLY A 239 -8.03 -8.02 -1.07
CA GLY A 239 -9.12 -7.77 -2.01
C GLY A 239 -8.65 -7.38 -3.41
N PHE A 240 -9.63 -7.24 -4.29
CA PHE A 240 -9.49 -6.57 -5.57
C PHE A 240 -10.18 -5.22 -5.52
N GLU A 241 -9.77 -4.32 -6.40
CA GLU A 241 -10.38 -3.00 -6.49
C GLU A 241 -11.80 -3.02 -7.09
N SER A 242 -12.13 -3.96 -7.98
CA SER A 242 -13.42 -3.98 -8.69
C SER A 242 -13.69 -5.29 -9.45
N SER A 243 -14.70 -5.27 -10.34
CA SER A 243 -15.04 -6.33 -11.30
C SER A 243 -15.49 -7.66 -10.71
N PHE A 244 -16.11 -7.66 -9.51
CA PHE A 244 -16.64 -8.87 -8.85
C PHE A 244 -17.84 -9.52 -9.58
N PHE A 245 -18.60 -8.74 -10.35
CA PHE A 245 -19.82 -9.17 -11.02
C PHE A 245 -19.75 -8.89 -12.54
N ASP A 246 -20.49 -9.68 -13.30
CA ASP A 246 -20.68 -9.50 -14.74
C ASP A 246 -21.90 -8.62 -15.07
N LYS A 247 -22.19 -8.43 -16.36
CA LYS A 247 -23.33 -7.63 -16.84
C LYS A 247 -24.72 -8.16 -16.43
N ASN A 248 -24.81 -9.40 -15.96
CA ASN A 248 -26.04 -10.07 -15.54
C ASN A 248 -26.11 -10.19 -14.00
N ASP A 249 -25.31 -9.42 -13.28
CA ASP A 249 -25.15 -9.45 -11.82
C ASP A 249 -24.75 -10.84 -11.27
N GLN A 250 -24.13 -11.69 -12.11
CA GLN A 250 -23.55 -12.97 -11.68
C GLN A 250 -22.10 -12.78 -11.27
N LEU A 251 -21.56 -13.69 -10.44
CA LEU A 251 -20.15 -13.64 -10.08
C LEU A 251 -19.29 -13.73 -11.34
N SER A 252 -18.36 -12.80 -11.47
CA SER A 252 -17.33 -12.86 -12.49
C SER A 252 -16.20 -13.82 -12.07
N PRO A 253 -15.28 -14.18 -12.97
CA PRO A 253 -14.06 -14.91 -12.60
C PRO A 253 -13.22 -14.22 -11.50
N ILE A 254 -13.25 -12.89 -11.39
CA ILE A 254 -12.58 -12.16 -10.30
C ILE A 254 -13.36 -12.33 -8.99
N GLY A 255 -14.70 -12.27 -9.06
CA GLY A 255 -15.58 -12.57 -7.94
C GLY A 255 -15.38 -13.99 -7.40
N GLU A 256 -15.22 -14.98 -8.29
CA GLU A 256 -14.92 -16.36 -7.94
C GLU A 256 -13.56 -16.52 -7.24
N ILE A 257 -12.53 -15.79 -7.68
CA ILE A 257 -11.23 -15.78 -7.00
C ILE A 257 -11.37 -15.20 -5.58
N GLN A 258 -12.09 -14.07 -5.42
CA GLN A 258 -12.34 -13.45 -4.12
C GLN A 258 -13.11 -14.38 -3.19
N GLN A 259 -14.19 -14.99 -3.67
CA GLN A 259 -15.01 -15.95 -2.91
C GLN A 259 -14.18 -17.17 -2.49
N SER A 260 -13.38 -17.71 -3.41
CA SER A 260 -12.51 -18.85 -3.13
C SER A 260 -11.46 -18.53 -2.06
N ALA A 261 -10.83 -17.35 -2.15
CA ALA A 261 -9.86 -16.89 -1.15
C ALA A 261 -10.51 -16.69 0.22
N TYR A 262 -11.71 -16.10 0.28
CA TYR A 262 -12.47 -15.95 1.52
C TYR A 262 -12.82 -17.31 2.15
N ALA A 263 -13.33 -18.25 1.36
CA ALA A 263 -13.63 -19.60 1.81
C ALA A 263 -12.37 -20.34 2.31
N TRP A 264 -11.24 -20.17 1.62
CA TRP A 264 -9.95 -20.75 2.01
C TRP A 264 -9.50 -20.26 3.39
N VAL A 265 -9.48 -18.93 3.63
CA VAL A 265 -9.10 -18.35 4.92
C VAL A 265 -10.06 -18.78 6.03
N ARG A 266 -11.37 -18.88 5.75
CA ARG A 266 -12.36 -19.36 6.73
C ARG A 266 -12.15 -20.83 7.12
N LYS A 267 -11.71 -21.65 6.18
CA LYS A 267 -11.45 -23.08 6.39
C LYS A 267 -10.11 -23.34 7.08
N HIS A 268 -9.06 -22.60 6.71
CA HIS A 268 -7.68 -22.88 7.12
C HIS A 268 -7.14 -21.92 8.18
N GLY A 269 -7.82 -20.80 8.44
CA GLY A 269 -7.35 -19.75 9.33
C GLY A 269 -6.33 -18.81 8.66
N GLN A 270 -5.79 -17.89 9.45
CA GLN A 270 -4.68 -17.02 9.03
C GLN A 270 -3.38 -17.84 8.94
N PRO A 271 -2.54 -17.66 7.91
CA PRO A 271 -1.32 -18.45 7.73
C PRO A 271 -0.24 -18.20 8.81
N GLY A 272 -0.43 -17.19 9.67
CA GLY A 272 0.47 -16.87 10.77
C GLY A 272 1.55 -15.87 10.37
N VAL A 273 2.54 -15.68 11.24
CA VAL A 273 3.61 -14.70 11.02
C VAL A 273 4.52 -15.15 9.89
N MET A 274 4.68 -14.31 8.87
CA MET A 274 5.63 -14.53 7.78
C MET A 274 7.07 -14.47 8.32
N TYR A 275 7.85 -15.52 8.05
CA TYR A 275 9.25 -15.59 8.45
C TYR A 275 10.15 -14.80 7.49
N THR A 276 10.74 -13.71 7.99
CA THR A 276 11.62 -12.80 7.24
C THR A 276 12.91 -12.54 8.05
N PRO A 277 13.90 -13.44 7.99
CA PRO A 277 15.09 -13.36 8.85
C PRO A 277 16.09 -12.27 8.47
N VAL A 278 15.92 -11.63 7.31
CA VAL A 278 16.84 -10.62 6.81
C VAL A 278 16.18 -9.25 6.87
N ALA A 279 16.87 -8.28 7.47
CA ALA A 279 16.54 -6.86 7.35
C ALA A 279 17.56 -6.16 6.46
N ILE A 280 17.08 -5.37 5.49
CA ILE A 280 17.88 -4.42 4.73
C ILE A 280 17.62 -3.04 5.33
N MET A 281 18.60 -2.47 6.00
CA MET A 281 18.50 -1.16 6.64
C MET A 281 18.94 -0.06 5.68
N LEU A 282 18.06 0.92 5.49
CA LEU A 282 18.33 2.15 4.75
C LEU A 282 18.46 3.32 5.74
N ASP A 283 19.15 4.38 5.32
CA ASP A 283 19.16 5.63 6.09
C ASP A 283 17.75 6.21 6.19
N PHE A 284 17.41 6.78 7.34
CA PHE A 284 16.11 7.42 7.55
C PHE A 284 15.85 8.51 6.50
N PHE A 285 16.85 9.32 6.14
CA PHE A 285 16.66 10.36 5.13
C PHE A 285 16.85 9.86 3.70
N SER A 286 17.08 8.56 3.49
CA SER A 286 17.42 7.99 2.18
C SER A 286 16.48 8.46 1.07
N GLY A 287 15.16 8.37 1.29
CA GLY A 287 14.17 8.69 0.27
C GLY A 287 14.24 7.81 -0.98
N TRP A 288 14.99 6.71 -0.92
CA TRP A 288 15.11 5.74 -1.99
C TRP A 288 13.73 5.25 -2.41
N THR A 289 13.49 5.24 -3.71
CA THR A 289 12.30 4.66 -4.34
C THR A 289 12.70 3.91 -5.58
N PHE A 290 11.86 2.96 -6.02
CA PHE A 290 12.10 2.12 -7.19
C PHE A 290 12.58 2.95 -8.40
N PRO A 291 13.63 2.52 -9.13
CA PRO A 291 14.13 3.28 -10.27
C PRO A 291 13.10 3.48 -11.38
N ARG A 292 12.28 2.47 -11.66
CA ARG A 292 11.23 2.49 -12.69
C ARG A 292 9.87 2.34 -12.03
N HIS A 293 8.97 3.27 -12.32
CA HIS A 293 7.59 3.29 -11.81
C HIS A 293 6.68 4.16 -12.69
N LEU A 294 5.37 4.12 -12.44
CA LEU A 294 4.34 4.78 -13.27
C LEU A 294 4.43 6.31 -13.31
N TYR A 295 4.91 6.92 -12.23
CA TYR A 295 4.70 8.35 -11.96
C TYR A 295 5.66 9.29 -12.68
N THR A 296 6.84 8.83 -13.11
CA THR A 296 7.81 9.68 -13.83
C THR A 296 8.70 8.87 -14.76
N SER A 297 9.20 9.51 -15.81
CA SER A 297 10.26 8.98 -16.67
C SER A 297 11.67 9.26 -16.16
N ASN A 298 11.81 10.09 -15.10
CA ASN A 298 13.09 10.40 -14.50
C ASN A 298 13.52 9.28 -13.54
N ILE A 299 14.17 8.27 -14.09
CA ILE A 299 14.61 7.09 -13.34
C ILE A 299 15.85 7.36 -12.47
N TYR A 300 16.10 6.46 -11.51
CA TYR A 300 17.23 6.53 -10.56
C TYR A 300 17.26 7.85 -9.78
N ARG A 301 16.14 8.14 -9.09
CA ARG A 301 15.98 9.33 -8.26
C ARG A 301 15.55 8.96 -6.85
N VAL A 302 16.15 9.59 -5.84
CA VAL A 302 15.61 9.61 -4.48
C VAL A 302 14.80 10.89 -4.29
N TRP A 303 13.73 10.80 -3.49
CA TRP A 303 12.76 11.90 -3.30
C TRP A 303 12.21 12.50 -4.61
N GLY A 304 12.31 11.77 -5.72
CA GLY A 304 11.80 12.18 -7.04
C GLY A 304 12.65 13.20 -7.81
N ASN A 305 13.57 13.90 -7.14
CA ASN A 305 14.32 15.01 -7.73
C ASN A 305 15.84 14.93 -7.55
N ILE A 306 16.37 14.11 -6.62
CA ILE A 306 17.81 13.94 -6.40
C ILE A 306 18.30 12.71 -7.19
N PRO A 307 19.33 12.81 -8.05
CA PRO A 307 19.95 11.64 -8.67
C PRO A 307 20.43 10.63 -7.63
N TYR A 308 20.31 9.34 -7.92
CA TYR A 308 20.97 8.30 -7.15
C TYR A 308 22.46 8.57 -7.02
N ASP A 309 22.98 8.39 -5.80
CA ASP A 309 24.41 8.28 -5.54
C ASP A 309 24.85 6.81 -5.47
N ARG A 310 26.13 6.58 -5.16
CA ARG A 310 26.70 5.22 -5.09
C ARG A 310 25.94 4.31 -4.11
N GLY A 311 25.48 4.85 -2.99
CA GLY A 311 24.72 4.10 -1.99
C GLY A 311 23.35 3.70 -2.51
N ASP A 312 22.68 4.56 -3.27
CA ASP A 312 21.36 4.23 -3.83
C ASP A 312 21.42 3.14 -4.91
N TYR A 313 22.47 3.16 -5.76
CA TYR A 313 22.73 2.08 -6.71
C TYR A 313 23.08 0.77 -6.00
N MET A 314 23.74 0.86 -4.85
CA MET A 314 24.02 -0.31 -4.04
C MET A 314 22.74 -0.93 -3.46
N ILE A 315 21.85 -0.11 -2.89
CA ILE A 315 20.53 -0.54 -2.42
C ILE A 315 19.78 -1.26 -3.55
N ASP A 316 19.73 -0.65 -4.74
CA ASP A 316 19.12 -1.25 -5.92
C ASP A 316 19.74 -2.61 -6.28
N GLY A 317 21.07 -2.69 -6.26
CA GLY A 317 21.82 -3.93 -6.50
C GLY A 317 21.47 -5.03 -5.51
N ILE A 318 21.46 -4.73 -4.20
CA ILE A 318 21.07 -5.67 -3.14
C ILE A 318 19.64 -6.17 -3.38
N LEU A 319 18.70 -5.26 -3.62
CA LEU A 319 17.30 -5.61 -3.84
C LEU A 319 17.13 -6.46 -5.10
N ASN A 320 17.90 -6.20 -6.15
CA ASN A 320 17.93 -7.04 -7.34
C ASN A 320 18.55 -8.44 -7.10
N MET A 321 19.38 -8.64 -6.07
CA MET A 321 19.81 -9.99 -5.68
C MET A 321 18.67 -10.81 -5.06
N PHE A 322 17.86 -10.18 -4.20
CA PHE A 322 16.71 -10.83 -3.56
C PHE A 322 15.54 -11.00 -4.53
N TYR A 323 15.29 -9.98 -5.35
CA TYR A 323 14.17 -9.89 -6.29
C TYR A 323 14.70 -9.61 -7.71
N PRO A 324 15.28 -10.60 -8.40
CA PRO A 324 15.86 -10.41 -9.72
C PRO A 324 14.90 -9.79 -10.71
N ARG A 325 15.36 -8.73 -11.39
CA ARG A 325 14.59 -8.00 -12.41
C ARG A 325 13.27 -7.42 -11.92
N TYR A 326 13.16 -7.09 -10.63
CA TYR A 326 11.96 -6.46 -10.10
C TYR A 326 11.59 -5.16 -10.85
N GLN A 327 12.59 -4.47 -11.42
CA GLN A 327 12.43 -3.23 -12.20
C GLN A 327 11.72 -3.44 -13.55
N ASP A 328 11.56 -4.69 -14.01
CA ASP A 328 10.84 -5.00 -15.25
C ASP A 328 9.32 -4.92 -15.06
N ALA A 329 8.83 -4.87 -13.81
CA ALA A 329 7.43 -4.67 -13.50
C ALA A 329 6.90 -3.41 -14.21
N SER A 330 5.72 -3.51 -14.83
CA SER A 330 5.08 -2.38 -15.55
C SER A 330 5.86 -1.83 -16.76
N TYR A 331 6.91 -2.52 -17.22
CA TYR A 331 7.73 -2.06 -18.33
C TYR A 331 7.35 -2.73 -19.65
N PHE A 332 7.35 -4.06 -19.70
CA PHE A 332 7.00 -4.83 -20.90
C PHE A 332 5.50 -5.00 -21.01
N HIS A 333 4.96 -5.12 -22.23
CA HIS A 333 3.52 -5.34 -22.50
C HIS A 333 3.06 -6.78 -22.14
N ASP A 334 3.50 -7.27 -20.99
CA ASP A 334 3.21 -8.56 -20.39
C ASP A 334 3.35 -8.47 -18.85
N GLU A 335 3.39 -9.61 -18.18
CA GLU A 335 3.44 -9.69 -16.71
C GLU A 335 4.86 -9.82 -16.13
N THR A 336 5.89 -9.68 -16.98
CA THR A 336 7.29 -9.77 -16.57
C THR A 336 7.57 -8.80 -15.43
N GLY A 337 8.23 -9.29 -14.39
CA GLY A 337 8.66 -8.49 -13.26
C GLY A 337 7.60 -8.19 -12.20
N PHE A 338 6.29 -8.43 -12.42
CA PHE A 338 5.30 -8.22 -11.32
C PHE A 338 5.49 -9.20 -10.15
N ILE A 339 5.87 -10.43 -10.47
CA ILE A 339 6.36 -11.45 -9.55
C ILE A 339 7.57 -12.11 -10.22
N THR A 340 8.64 -12.36 -9.48
CA THR A 340 9.88 -12.94 -9.97
C THR A 340 10.26 -14.18 -9.14
N PRO A 341 10.92 -15.18 -9.73
CA PRO A 341 11.58 -16.23 -8.94
C PRO A 341 12.57 -15.60 -7.96
N THR A 342 12.40 -15.86 -6.67
CA THR A 342 13.28 -15.34 -5.62
C THR A 342 14.27 -16.42 -5.20
N PRO A 343 15.59 -16.25 -5.48
CA PRO A 343 16.60 -17.27 -5.16
C PRO A 343 16.66 -17.64 -3.69
N TYR A 344 16.23 -16.72 -2.82
CA TYR A 344 16.26 -16.86 -1.37
C TYR A 344 14.86 -16.87 -0.74
N GLY A 345 13.79 -16.93 -1.55
CA GLY A 345 12.44 -16.67 -1.08
C GLY A 345 12.20 -15.20 -0.72
N ASP A 346 11.00 -14.88 -0.23
CA ASP A 346 10.62 -13.52 0.15
C ASP A 346 11.07 -13.20 1.60
N VAL A 347 12.36 -13.41 1.88
CA VAL A 347 12.93 -13.45 3.25
C VAL A 347 13.34 -12.09 3.82
N ALA A 348 13.37 -11.06 2.99
CA ALA A 348 13.87 -9.74 3.35
C ALA A 348 12.74 -8.76 3.66
N ASP A 349 12.93 -7.98 4.71
CA ASP A 349 12.18 -6.75 4.98
C ASP A 349 13.12 -5.55 4.87
N CYS A 350 12.60 -4.42 4.37
CA CYS A 350 13.35 -3.16 4.33
C CYS A 350 12.92 -2.29 5.50
N ILE A 351 13.88 -1.82 6.30
CA ILE A 351 13.64 -0.98 7.49
C ILE A 351 14.48 0.31 7.42
N LEU A 352 14.14 1.32 8.22
CA LEU A 352 14.91 2.57 8.29
C LEU A 352 15.84 2.62 9.50
N SER A 353 16.87 3.46 9.43
CA SER A 353 17.92 3.58 10.45
C SER A 353 17.43 4.10 11.80
N ASP A 354 16.22 4.66 11.88
CA ASP A 354 15.54 5.01 13.14
C ASP A 354 14.83 3.81 13.81
N SER A 355 14.93 2.60 13.23
CA SER A 355 14.44 1.37 13.83
C SER A 355 14.98 1.15 15.25
N PRO A 356 14.13 0.76 16.22
CA PRO A 356 14.57 0.53 17.58
C PRO A 356 15.35 -0.80 17.72
N LEU A 357 16.24 -0.89 18.72
CA LEU A 357 17.08 -2.08 18.95
C LEU A 357 16.25 -3.36 19.16
N TRP A 358 15.10 -3.27 19.83
CA TRP A 358 14.25 -4.46 20.05
C TRP A 358 13.75 -5.09 18.75
N LEU A 359 13.55 -4.27 17.71
CA LEU A 359 13.16 -4.72 16.38
C LEU A 359 14.35 -5.34 15.65
N LEU A 360 15.53 -4.70 15.70
CA LEU A 360 16.74 -5.26 15.09
C LEU A 360 17.02 -6.66 15.61
N ASN A 361 16.83 -6.87 16.91
CA ASN A 361 16.99 -8.17 17.57
C ASN A 361 16.01 -9.27 17.09
N GLN A 362 14.99 -8.93 16.30
CA GLN A 362 14.10 -9.92 15.67
C GLN A 362 14.69 -10.47 14.36
N TYR A 363 15.70 -9.81 13.79
CA TYR A 363 16.33 -10.20 12.54
C TYR A 363 17.69 -10.88 12.81
N PRO A 364 17.83 -12.18 12.49
CA PRO A 364 19.13 -12.86 12.52
C PRO A 364 20.21 -12.18 11.68
N VAL A 365 19.84 -11.58 10.55
CA VAL A 365 20.78 -10.90 9.63
C VAL A 365 20.31 -9.48 9.36
N LEU A 366 21.21 -8.53 9.51
CA LEU A 366 21.02 -7.12 9.18
C LEU A 366 22.04 -6.70 8.11
N ILE A 367 21.55 -6.21 6.97
CA ILE A 367 22.37 -5.71 5.87
C ILE A 367 22.24 -4.18 5.84
N LEU A 368 23.34 -3.46 5.91
CA LEU A 368 23.31 -2.01 5.68
C LEU A 368 23.27 -1.76 4.17
N GLY A 369 22.17 -1.21 3.68
CA GLY A 369 21.96 -0.99 2.24
C GLY A 369 22.83 0.10 1.64
N GLY A 370 23.33 1.02 2.46
CA GLY A 370 24.19 2.12 2.05
C GLY A 370 24.67 2.94 3.24
N LYS A 371 25.17 4.15 2.97
CA LYS A 371 25.64 5.07 4.01
C LYS A 371 24.49 5.49 4.94
N LEU A 372 24.72 5.42 6.25
CA LEU A 372 23.76 5.84 7.28
C LEU A 372 24.22 7.14 7.97
N ASN A 373 23.26 8.02 8.27
CA ASN A 373 23.46 9.26 9.01
C ASN A 373 22.84 9.10 10.41
N GLY A 374 23.63 8.60 11.37
CA GLY A 374 23.14 8.38 12.74
C GLY A 374 24.15 8.56 13.87
N GLY A 375 25.41 8.86 13.52
CA GLY A 375 26.48 9.13 14.49
C GLY A 375 26.66 8.02 15.52
N ASN A 376 27.07 8.41 16.74
CA ASN A 376 27.34 7.48 17.84
C ASN A 376 26.10 6.69 18.27
N ALA A 377 24.92 7.33 18.32
CA ALA A 377 23.69 6.66 18.76
C ALA A 377 23.33 5.47 17.85
N LEU A 378 23.54 5.59 16.54
CA LEU A 378 23.36 4.47 15.62
C LEU A 378 24.48 3.44 15.77
N ASN A 379 25.72 3.87 15.99
CA ASN A 379 26.85 2.97 16.23
C ASN A 379 26.60 2.08 17.47
N ASP A 380 26.29 2.69 18.61
CA ASP A 380 25.97 2.00 19.88
C ASP A 380 24.83 1.00 19.69
N LYS A 381 23.80 1.37 18.92
CA LYS A 381 22.67 0.48 18.60
C LYS A 381 23.10 -0.72 17.76
N LEU A 382 23.95 -0.53 16.77
CA LEU A 382 24.45 -1.62 15.91
C LEU A 382 25.44 -2.51 16.67
N GLU A 383 26.27 -1.95 17.54
CA GLU A 383 27.16 -2.70 18.42
C GLU A 383 26.34 -3.59 19.37
N ALA A 384 25.35 -3.02 20.07
CA ALA A 384 24.46 -3.79 20.93
C ALA A 384 23.69 -4.91 20.20
N TYR A 385 23.33 -4.70 18.92
CA TYR A 385 22.72 -5.73 18.09
C TYR A 385 23.69 -6.90 17.83
N VAL A 386 24.94 -6.59 17.47
CA VAL A 386 25.99 -7.61 17.22
C VAL A 386 26.37 -8.34 18.51
N GLU A 387 26.53 -7.63 19.63
CA GLU A 387 26.83 -8.22 20.94
C GLU A 387 25.76 -9.24 21.39
N LYS A 388 24.50 -9.03 20.97
CA LYS A 388 23.40 -9.96 21.23
C LYS A 388 23.34 -11.14 20.24
N GLY A 389 24.30 -11.25 19.33
CA GLY A 389 24.44 -12.35 18.37
C GLY A 389 23.86 -12.06 16.98
N GLY A 390 23.46 -10.81 16.69
CA GLY A 390 23.03 -10.40 15.36
C GLY A 390 24.16 -10.42 14.33
N HIS A 391 23.88 -10.88 13.11
CA HIS A 391 24.87 -10.86 12.03
C HIS A 391 24.74 -9.58 11.20
N LEU A 392 25.68 -8.66 11.38
CA LEU A 392 25.73 -7.40 10.66
C LEU A 392 26.61 -7.51 9.40
N ILE A 393 26.02 -7.19 8.24
CA ILE A 393 26.72 -7.09 6.96
C ILE A 393 26.86 -5.61 6.61
N VAL A 394 28.11 -5.17 6.52
CA VAL A 394 28.50 -3.83 6.07
C VAL A 394 29.37 -3.97 4.84
N THR A 395 29.22 -3.06 3.89
CA THR A 395 30.02 -3.06 2.67
C THR A 395 30.98 -1.88 2.66
N ALA A 396 32.14 -2.09 2.04
CA ALA A 396 33.26 -1.14 2.00
C ALA A 396 32.96 0.11 1.15
#